data_AF-A0A535KQ10-F1
#
_entry.id   AF-A0A535KQ10-F1
#
_cell.length_a   1.000
_cell.length_b   1.000
_cell.length_c   1.000
_cell.angle_alpha   90.00
_cell.angle_beta   90.00
_cell.angle_gamma   90.00
#
_symmetry.space_group_name_H-M   'P 1'
#
loop_
_entity.id
_entity.type
_entity.pdbx_description
1 polymer ?
#
loop_
_entity_poly.entity_id
_entity_poly.type
_entity_poly.pdbx_seq_one_letter_code
_entity_poly.pdbx_strand_id
1 'polypeptide(L)'
;MPSAIGDRLILQAVLESGGTAICVSDEAMIHMVRFAAYREGMLIAVEAAATLAAYHRLLATHFLAPADETVLFFTGSGLPDIGKYSL
;
A
#
# COMPACT_ATOMS: atom_id res chain seq x y z
N MET A 1 -23.35 -3.18 -6.48
CA MET A 1 -22.31 -3.34 -7.51
C MET A 1 -22.80 -4.34 -8.54
N PRO A 2 -23.01 -3.98 -9.82
CA PRO A 2 -23.39 -4.93 -10.85
C PRO A 2 -22.25 -5.94 -11.05
N SER A 3 -22.59 -7.24 -11.04
CA SER A 3 -21.73 -8.44 -11.21
C SER A 3 -20.23 -8.33 -10.86
N ALA A 4 -19.84 -9.06 -9.81
CA ALA A 4 -18.49 -9.25 -9.25
C ALA A 4 -17.46 -9.91 -10.19
N ILE A 5 -17.43 -9.55 -11.48
CA ILE A 5 -16.40 -10.01 -12.41
C ILE A 5 -15.03 -9.54 -11.92
N GLY A 6 -14.93 -8.29 -11.45
CA GLY A 6 -13.70 -7.75 -10.87
C GLY A 6 -13.17 -8.60 -9.71
N ASP A 7 -14.03 -8.92 -8.73
CA ASP A 7 -13.63 -9.69 -7.54
C ASP A 7 -13.02 -11.05 -7.93
N ARG A 8 -13.65 -11.77 -8.87
CA ARG A 8 -13.13 -13.06 -9.33
C ARG A 8 -11.80 -12.90 -10.05
N LEU A 9 -11.67 -11.90 -10.92
CA LEU A 9 -10.43 -11.65 -11.68
C LEU A 9 -9.28 -11.24 -10.74
N ILE A 10 -9.56 -10.45 -9.71
CA ILE A 10 -8.56 -10.07 -8.69
C ILE A 10 -8.09 -11.31 -7.93
N LEU A 11 -9.01 -12.13 -7.44
CA LEU A 11 -8.65 -13.36 -6.73
C LEU A 11 -7.88 -14.34 -7.62
N GLN A 12 -8.28 -14.47 -8.89
CA GLN A 12 -7.57 -15.28 -9.86
C GLN A 12 -6.14 -14.78 -10.09
N ALA A 13 -5.95 -13.47 -10.29
CA ALA A 13 -4.63 -12.88 -10.49
C ALA A 13 -3.70 -13.07 -9.26
N VAL A 14 -4.24 -12.94 -8.04
CA VAL A 14 -3.48 -13.20 -6.80
C VAL A 14 -3.06 -14.68 -6.73
N LEU A 15 -3.97 -15.61 -7.04
CA LEU A 15 -3.66 -17.04 -7.00
C LEU A 15 -2.66 -17.47 -8.10
N GLU A 16 -2.86 -17.03 -9.34
CA GLU A 16 -1.98 -17.37 -10.47
C GLU A 16 -0.58 -16.80 -10.33
N SER A 17 -0.43 -15.64 -9.68
CA SER A 17 0.88 -15.05 -9.39
C SER A 17 1.59 -15.68 -8.18
N GLY A 18 0.92 -16.54 -7.40
CA GLY A 18 1.43 -17.00 -6.11
C GLY A 18 1.52 -15.87 -5.08
N GLY A 19 0.79 -14.78 -5.30
CA GLY A 19 0.79 -13.59 -4.46
C GLY A 19 -0.06 -13.75 -3.20
N THR A 20 -0.28 -12.62 -2.52
CA THR A 20 -1.12 -12.56 -1.32
C THR A 20 -1.94 -11.28 -1.27
N ALA A 21 -2.95 -11.26 -0.41
CA ALA A 21 -3.75 -10.08 -0.11
C ALA A 21 -3.80 -9.89 1.41
N ILE A 22 -3.45 -8.69 1.89
CA ILE A 22 -3.46 -8.35 3.31
C ILE A 22 -4.24 -7.05 3.54
N CYS A 23 -4.88 -6.95 4.71
CA CYS A 23 -5.44 -5.70 5.19
C CYS A 23 -4.42 -4.92 6.01
N VAL A 24 -4.54 -3.59 6.00
CA VAL A 24 -3.81 -2.66 6.87
C VAL A 24 -4.82 -1.72 7.52
N SER A 25 -4.50 -1.19 8.69
CA SER A 25 -5.39 -0.25 9.39
C SER A 25 -5.18 1.18 8.90
N ASP A 26 -6.18 2.03 9.09
CA ASP A 26 -6.12 3.45 8.76
C ASP A 26 -4.97 4.15 9.50
N GLU A 27 -4.73 3.79 10.76
CA GLU A 27 -3.63 4.34 11.55
C GLU A 27 -2.27 3.99 10.94
N ALA A 28 -2.11 2.75 10.43
CA ALA A 28 -0.89 2.34 9.75
C ALA A 28 -0.69 3.12 8.45
N MET A 29 -1.75 3.35 7.68
CA MET A 29 -1.68 4.16 6.46
C MET A 29 -1.31 5.62 6.76
N ILE A 30 -1.95 6.24 7.76
CA ILE A 30 -1.62 7.63 8.19
C ILE A 30 -0.17 7.72 8.66
N HIS A 31 0.32 6.74 9.42
CA HIS A 31 1.71 6.67 9.83
C HIS A 31 2.65 6.58 8.62
N MET A 32 2.29 5.81 7.58
CA MET A 32 3.08 5.68 6.35
C MET A 32 3.07 6.93 5.47
N VAL A 33 1.97 7.70 5.41
CA VAL A 33 1.95 9.02 4.76
C VAL A 33 3.02 9.91 5.39
N ARG A 34 3.06 9.97 6.73
CA ARG A 34 4.07 10.76 7.46
C ARG A 34 5.48 10.23 7.22
N PHE A 35 5.66 8.91 7.30
CA PHE A 35 6.95 8.28 7.04
C PHE A 35 7.48 8.67 5.66
N ALA A 36 6.67 8.53 4.61
CA ALA A 36 7.07 8.86 3.24
C ALA A 36 7.45 10.34 3.08
N ALA A 37 6.71 11.25 3.72
CA ALA A 37 7.03 12.68 3.71
C ALA A 37 8.35 12.98 4.44
N TYR A 38 8.54 12.46 5.65
CA TYR A 38 9.70 12.78 6.49
C TYR A 38 10.99 12.06 6.08
N ARG A 39 10.90 10.83 5.55
CA ARG A 39 12.05 9.99 5.23
C ARG A 39 12.46 10.07 3.77
N GLU A 40 11.48 10.13 2.87
CA GLU A 40 11.70 10.05 1.42
C GLU A 40 11.34 11.35 0.69
N GLY A 41 10.78 12.35 1.39
CA GLY A 41 10.34 13.60 0.77
C GLY A 41 9.15 13.43 -0.19
N MET A 42 8.38 12.35 -0.05
CA MET A 42 7.30 12.00 -0.96
C MET A 42 5.94 12.43 -0.40
N LEU A 43 5.15 13.11 -1.22
CA LEU A 43 3.77 13.49 -0.90
C LEU A 43 2.78 12.49 -1.51
N ILE A 44 2.42 11.48 -0.74
CA ILE A 44 1.55 10.37 -1.18
C ILE A 44 0.15 10.45 -0.57
N ALA A 45 -0.85 9.93 -1.29
CA ALA A 45 -2.20 9.75 -0.77
C ALA A 45 -2.27 8.60 0.26
N VAL A 46 -3.37 8.51 1.01
CA VAL A 46 -3.57 7.45 2.01
C VAL A 46 -3.66 6.07 1.35
N GLU A 47 -4.30 5.96 0.18
CA GLU A 47 -4.41 4.71 -0.58
C GLU A 47 -3.03 4.24 -1.08
N ALA A 48 -2.15 5.17 -1.43
CA ALA A 48 -0.77 4.86 -1.77
C ALA A 48 0.00 4.36 -0.54
N ALA A 49 -0.21 4.99 0.63
CA ALA A 49 0.40 4.59 1.89
C ALA A 49 -0.01 3.19 2.36
N ALA A 50 -1.15 2.67 1.91
CA ALA A 50 -1.56 1.28 2.14
C ALA A 50 -0.52 0.28 1.62
N THR A 51 0.04 0.52 0.43
CA THR A 51 1.05 -0.35 -0.17
C THR A 51 2.37 -0.31 0.60
N LEU A 52 2.73 0.85 1.16
CA LEU A 52 3.93 1.00 1.99
C LEU A 52 3.76 0.32 3.36
N ALA A 53 2.58 0.43 3.97
CA ALA A 53 2.24 -0.28 5.21
C ALA A 53 2.28 -1.80 4.99
N ALA A 54 1.71 -2.25 3.86
CA ALA A 54 1.73 -3.64 3.46
C ALA A 54 3.16 -4.15 3.24
N TYR A 55 4.00 -3.38 2.55
CA TYR A 55 5.42 -3.71 2.31
C TYR A 55 6.18 -3.99 3.60
N HIS A 56 6.11 -3.07 4.58
CA HIS A 56 6.78 -3.26 5.86
C HIS A 56 6.24 -4.48 6.62
N ARG A 57 4.94 -4.73 6.57
CA ARG A 57 4.34 -5.92 7.18
C ARG A 57 4.80 -7.21 6.51
N LEU A 58 4.85 -7.25 5.17
CA LEU A 58 5.26 -8.44 4.41
C LEU A 58 6.76 -8.74 4.56
N LEU A 59 7.61 -7.71 4.70
CA LEU A 59 9.01 -7.89 5.11
C LEU A 59 9.11 -8.48 6.52
N ALA A 60 8.35 -7.95 7.48
CA ALA A 60 8.38 -8.41 8.87
C ALA A 60 7.88 -9.85 9.03
N THR A 61 6.99 -10.32 8.15
CA THR A 61 6.52 -11.72 8.12
C THR A 61 7.36 -12.62 7.22
N HIS A 62 8.47 -12.12 6.65
CA HIS A 62 9.32 -12.84 5.70
C HIS A 62 8.60 -13.35 4.44
N PHE A 63 7.48 -12.73 4.07
CA PHE A 63 6.85 -12.98 2.77
C PHE A 63 7.67 -12.31 1.65
N LEU A 64 8.18 -11.11 1.92
CA LEU A 64 9.20 -10.46 1.12
C LEU A 64 10.56 -10.61 1.81
N ALA A 65 11.62 -10.82 1.03
CA ALA A 65 12.99 -10.77 1.49
C ALA A 65 13.56 -9.34 1.39
N PRO A 66 14.49 -8.95 2.27
CA PRO A 66 15.14 -7.63 2.18
C PRO A 66 15.89 -7.36 0.86
N ALA A 67 16.24 -8.42 0.13
CA ALA A 67 16.93 -8.33 -1.16
C ALA A 67 15.97 -8.31 -2.37
N ASP A 68 14.66 -8.47 -2.16
CA ASP A 68 13.68 -8.46 -3.25
C ASP A 68 13.54 -7.06 -3.84
N GLU A 69 13.63 -6.95 -5.17
CA GLU A 69 13.26 -5.73 -5.87
C GLU A 69 11.73 -5.59 -5.88
N THR A 70 11.22 -4.59 -5.16
CA THR A 70 9.79 -4.39 -4.96
C THR A 70 9.33 -3.07 -5.56
N VAL A 71 8.29 -3.11 -6.39
CA VAL A 71 7.64 -1.92 -6.95
C VAL A 71 6.30 -1.69 -6.23
N LEU A 72 6.14 -0.50 -5.64
CA LEU A 72 4.88 -0.07 -5.05
C LEU A 72 4.13 0.84 -6.02
N PHE A 73 2.91 0.45 -6.40
CA PHE A 73 2.08 1.23 -7.31
C PHE A 73 1.25 2.26 -6.54
N PHE A 74 1.66 3.53 -6.59
CA PHE A 74 0.91 4.63 -6.01
C PHE A 74 -0.13 5.14 -7.01
N THR A 75 -1.40 4.98 -6.66
CA THR A 75 -2.53 5.34 -7.53
C THR A 75 -3.09 6.74 -7.26
N GLY A 76 -2.57 7.45 -6.26
CA GLY A 76 -3.02 8.79 -5.86
C GLY A 76 -1.89 9.67 -5.35
N SER A 77 -2.08 10.99 -5.50
CA SER A 77 -1.16 12.02 -4.99
C SER A 77 -1.67 12.60 -3.68
N GLY A 78 -0.77 12.89 -2.74
CA GLY A 78 -1.12 13.56 -1.48
C GLY A 78 -1.38 15.07 -1.61
N LEU A 79 -1.26 15.64 -2.83
CA LEU A 79 -1.46 17.08 -3.09
C LEU A 79 -2.82 17.61 -2.60
N PRO A 80 -3.96 16.91 -2.81
CA PRO A 80 -5.27 17.36 -2.32
C PRO A 80 -5.42 17.28 -0.78
N ASP A 81 -4.54 16.54 -0.11
CA ASP A 81 -4.60 16.25 1.33
C ASP A 81 -3.49 16.95 2.12
N ILE A 82 -2.81 17.94 1.51
CA ILE A 82 -1.83 18.77 2.20
C ILE A 82 -2.47 19.36 3.47
N GLY A 83 -1.76 19.22 4.59
CA GLY A 83 -2.18 19.75 5.88
C GLY A 83 -3.15 18.85 6.65
N LYS A 84 -3.73 17.81 6.05
CA LYS A 84 -4.70 16.93 6.74
C LYS A 84 -4.05 15.96 7.74
N TYR A 85 -2.84 15.50 7.43
CA TYR A 85 -2.13 14.49 8.20
C TYR A 85 -0.80 14.98 8.81
N SER A 86 -0.51 16.27 8.66
CA SER A 86 0.61 16.94 9.31
C SER A 86 0.33 17.09 10.81
N LEU A 87 1.18 16.45 11.62
CA LEU A 87 1.48 16.83 13.00
C LEU A 87 2.87 17.47 13.01
#